data_AF-A0A518FH08-F1
#
_entry.id   AF-A0A518FH08-F1
#
_cell.length_a   1.000
_cell.length_b   1.000
_cell.length_c   1.000
_cell.angle_alpha   90.00
_cell.angle_beta   90.00
_cell.angle_gamma   90.00
#
_symmetry.space_group_name_H-M   'P 1'
#
loop_
_entity.id
_entity.type
_entity.pdbx_description
1 polymer ?
#
loop_
_entity_poly.entity_id
_entity_poly.type
_entity_poly.pdbx_seq_one_letter_code
_entity_poly.pdbx_strand_id
1 'polypeptide(L)'
;MSKDAIDLILAEYSALRSEIEKRCEMRYRLVSYTIVLLGTMIALVFRSDDPQPIVLFLFPVFACLLSSLWVHNFRMTMIIASYIIERVEPAFGHDGWEKFVAEASKKSGMFLINNTFSTAAIFIFTQVTALLCGLSVKIQSSSAGLSELHSLSALEWGWFAIGCIAVVATVLIHRMPAKYENRDFHVSRIRTSDVSPN
;
A
#
# COMPACT_ATOMS: atom_id res chain seq x y z
N MET A 1 -16.30 -9.77 35.61
CA MET A 1 -14.86 -9.66 35.29
C MET A 1 -14.15 -9.06 36.49
N SER A 2 -12.96 -9.54 36.88
CA SER A 2 -12.21 -8.91 37.97
C SER A 2 -11.69 -7.54 37.52
N LYS A 3 -11.39 -6.65 38.49
CA LYS A 3 -10.77 -5.35 38.19
C LYS A 3 -9.48 -5.51 37.39
N ASP A 4 -8.63 -6.46 37.79
CA ASP A 4 -7.35 -6.73 37.11
C ASP A 4 -7.56 -7.17 35.66
N ALA A 5 -8.62 -7.93 35.37
CA ALA A 5 -8.96 -8.34 34.01
C ALA A 5 -9.48 -7.16 33.17
N ILE A 6 -10.24 -6.24 33.76
CA ILE A 6 -10.67 -5.00 33.10
C ILE A 6 -9.44 -4.13 32.76
N ASP A 7 -8.55 -3.93 33.73
CA ASP A 7 -7.36 -3.11 33.56
C ASP A 7 -6.43 -3.69 32.49
N LEU A 8 -6.28 -5.02 32.43
CA LEU A 8 -5.51 -5.69 31.37
C LEU A 8 -6.12 -5.49 29.98
N ILE A 9 -7.44 -5.65 29.82
CA ILE A 9 -8.10 -5.48 28.52
C ILE A 9 -8.04 -4.02 28.06
N LEU A 10 -8.18 -3.06 28.97
CA LEU A 10 -8.01 -1.64 28.65
C LEU A 10 -6.57 -1.32 28.20
N ALA A 11 -5.58 -1.88 28.87
CA ALA A 11 -4.17 -1.73 28.49
C ALA A 11 -3.89 -2.35 27.11
N GLU A 12 -4.42 -3.54 26.83
CA GLU A 12 -4.32 -4.20 25.54
C GLU A 12 -4.99 -3.38 24.44
N TYR A 13 -6.23 -2.92 24.64
CA TYR A 13 -6.94 -2.07 23.69
C TYR A 13 -6.14 -0.79 23.35
N SER A 14 -5.63 -0.11 24.37
CA SER A 14 -4.81 1.10 24.20
C SER A 14 -3.54 0.83 23.39
N ALA A 15 -2.84 -0.27 23.69
CA ALA A 15 -1.63 -0.68 22.96
C ALA A 15 -1.93 -0.99 21.48
N LEU A 16 -3.00 -1.74 21.20
CA LEU A 16 -3.42 -2.09 19.84
C LEU A 16 -3.83 -0.86 19.04
N ARG A 17 -4.51 0.10 19.67
CA ARG A 17 -4.86 1.39 19.04
C ARG A 17 -3.64 2.22 18.69
N SER A 18 -2.67 2.32 19.60
CA SER A 18 -1.41 3.01 19.33
C SER A 18 -0.65 2.36 18.17
N GLU A 19 -0.69 1.03 18.08
CA GLU A 19 -0.06 0.30 16.98
C GLU A 19 -0.73 0.58 15.63
N ILE A 20 -2.07 0.66 15.58
CA ILE A 20 -2.81 1.10 14.37
C ILE A 20 -2.38 2.50 13.95
N GLU A 21 -2.29 3.44 14.90
CA GLU A 21 -1.91 4.82 14.62
C GLU A 21 -0.50 4.90 14.02
N LYS A 22 0.48 4.21 14.63
CA LYS A 22 1.86 4.14 14.11
C LYS A 22 1.91 3.57 12.70
N ARG A 23 1.13 2.52 12.41
CA ARG A 23 1.06 1.91 11.07
C ARG A 23 0.42 2.84 10.04
N CYS A 24 -0.62 3.59 10.43
CA CYS A 24 -1.19 4.66 9.60
C CYS A 24 -0.15 5.73 9.29
N GLU A 25 0.62 6.18 10.28
CA GLU A 25 1.68 7.16 10.07
C GLU A 25 2.77 6.64 9.13
N MET A 26 3.23 5.39 9.32
CA MET A 26 4.20 4.76 8.42
C MET A 26 3.70 4.73 6.98
N ARG A 27 2.41 4.43 6.76
CA ARG A 27 1.79 4.46 5.43
C ARG A 27 1.88 5.85 4.77
N TYR A 28 1.58 6.92 5.49
CA TYR A 28 1.74 8.28 4.96
C TYR A 28 3.21 8.60 4.65
N ARG A 29 4.15 8.24 5.55
CA ARG A 29 5.58 8.45 5.33
C ARG A 29 6.09 7.75 4.06
N LEU A 30 5.64 6.52 3.79
CA LEU A 30 6.02 5.79 2.57
C LEU A 30 5.57 6.48 1.28
N VAL A 31 4.36 7.07 1.29
CA VAL A 31 3.86 7.87 0.16
C VAL A 31 4.73 9.12 -0.01
N SER A 32 5.01 9.85 1.07
CA SER A 32 5.89 11.03 1.04
C SER A 32 7.29 10.69 0.50
N TYR A 33 7.90 9.60 0.97
CA TYR A 33 9.21 9.14 0.48
C TYR A 33 9.19 8.81 -1.01
N THR A 34 8.11 8.19 -1.49
CA THR A 34 7.96 7.87 -2.93
C THR A 34 7.95 9.14 -3.78
N ILE A 35 7.21 10.16 -3.36
CA ILE A 35 7.12 11.45 -4.08
C ILE A 35 8.45 12.20 -4.03
N VAL A 36 9.08 12.28 -2.85
CA VAL A 36 10.38 12.94 -2.67
C VAL A 36 11.47 12.23 -3.48
N LEU A 37 11.49 10.90 -3.47
CA LEU A 37 12.44 10.11 -4.25
C LEU A 37 12.25 10.36 -5.75
N LEU A 38 11.01 10.38 -6.25
CA LEU A 38 10.72 10.70 -7.65
C LEU A 38 11.26 12.09 -8.01
N GLY A 39 10.88 13.11 -7.23
CA GLY A 39 11.31 14.48 -7.47
C GLY A 39 12.83 14.64 -7.44
N THR A 40 13.49 13.92 -6.53
CA THR A 40 14.96 13.91 -6.42
C THR A 40 15.60 13.26 -7.65
N MET A 41 15.09 12.11 -8.11
CA MET A 41 15.62 11.41 -9.28
C MET A 41 15.38 12.21 -10.57
N ILE A 42 14.21 12.84 -10.72
CA ILE A 42 13.93 13.76 -11.84
C ILE A 42 14.91 14.94 -11.79
N ALA A 43 15.05 15.61 -10.64
CA ALA A 43 15.96 16.73 -10.51
C ALA A 43 17.42 16.34 -10.80
N LEU A 44 17.86 15.15 -10.38
CA LEU A 44 19.19 14.64 -10.64
C LEU A 44 19.45 14.46 -12.15
N VAL A 45 18.51 13.84 -12.87
CA VAL A 45 18.67 13.57 -14.30
C VAL A 45 18.55 14.85 -15.13
N PHE A 46 17.61 15.74 -14.84
CA PHE A 46 17.44 16.95 -15.64
C PHE A 46 18.46 18.05 -15.35
N ARG A 47 19.24 17.95 -14.26
CA ARG A 47 20.31 18.90 -13.93
C ARG A 47 21.70 18.44 -14.34
N SER A 48 21.88 17.17 -14.69
CA SER A 48 23.17 16.67 -15.15
C SER A 48 23.46 17.07 -16.59
N ASP A 49 24.70 17.43 -16.87
CA ASP A 49 25.18 17.74 -18.23
C ASP A 49 25.08 16.53 -19.19
N ASP A 50 25.13 15.32 -18.64
CA ASP A 50 24.90 14.05 -19.34
C ASP A 50 23.75 13.27 -18.67
N PRO A 51 22.50 13.50 -19.09
CA PRO A 51 21.33 12.95 -18.42
C PRO A 51 21.16 11.46 -18.70
N GLN A 52 21.31 10.65 -17.64
CA GLN A 52 21.25 9.19 -17.70
C GLN A 52 19.82 8.68 -17.45
N PRO A 53 19.05 8.24 -18.47
CA PRO A 53 17.64 7.88 -18.34
C PRO A 53 17.43 6.62 -17.47
N ILE A 54 18.46 5.77 -17.37
CA ILE A 54 18.46 4.57 -16.52
C ILE A 54 18.12 4.86 -15.06
N VAL A 55 18.51 6.04 -14.54
CA VAL A 55 18.19 6.47 -13.18
C VAL A 55 16.67 6.54 -12.97
N LEU A 56 15.92 7.04 -13.95
CA LEU A 56 14.47 7.12 -13.89
C LEU A 56 13.80 5.75 -14.11
N PHE A 57 14.41 4.87 -14.91
CA PHE A 57 13.90 3.50 -15.09
C PHE A 57 14.08 2.60 -13.87
N LEU A 58 14.97 2.96 -12.92
CA LEU A 58 15.09 2.29 -11.62
C LEU A 58 13.96 2.66 -10.65
N PHE A 59 13.38 3.86 -10.79
CA PHE A 59 12.37 4.37 -9.86
C PHE A 59 11.17 3.42 -9.69
N PRO A 60 10.58 2.82 -10.75
CA PRO A 60 9.45 1.90 -10.58
C PRO A 60 9.73 0.71 -9.68
N VAL A 61 10.97 0.20 -9.65
CA VAL A 61 11.36 -0.89 -8.75
C VAL A 61 11.29 -0.43 -7.29
N PHE A 62 11.84 0.74 -6.97
CA PHE A 62 11.77 1.31 -5.62
C PHE A 62 10.35 1.60 -5.20
N ALA A 63 9.55 2.22 -6.07
CA ALA A 63 8.16 2.51 -5.81
C ALA A 63 7.33 1.24 -5.58
N CYS A 64 7.62 0.15 -6.32
CA CYS A 64 6.98 -1.15 -6.10
C CYS A 64 7.30 -1.74 -4.72
N LEU A 65 8.57 -1.65 -4.27
CA LEU A 65 8.97 -2.10 -2.93
C LEU A 65 8.29 -1.29 -1.82
N LEU A 66 8.27 0.05 -1.96
CA LEU A 66 7.59 0.95 -1.01
C LEU A 66 6.08 0.68 -0.97
N SER A 67 5.47 0.43 -2.14
CA SER A 67 4.08 0.00 -2.27
C SER A 67 3.80 -1.32 -1.54
N SER A 68 4.68 -2.31 -1.67
CA SER A 68 4.56 -3.59 -0.96
C SER A 68 4.57 -3.39 0.56
N LEU A 69 5.50 -2.56 1.06
CA LEU A 69 5.58 -2.23 2.48
C LEU A 69 4.34 -1.44 2.97
N TRP A 70 3.78 -0.58 2.12
CA TRP A 70 2.53 0.12 2.41
C TRP A 70 1.37 -0.88 2.57
N VAL A 71 1.23 -1.83 1.65
CA VAL A 71 0.19 -2.86 1.70
C VAL A 71 0.37 -3.78 2.91
N HIS A 72 1.61 -4.11 3.28
CA HIS A 72 1.89 -4.87 4.50
C HIS A 72 1.35 -4.14 5.75
N ASN A 73 1.67 -2.85 5.91
CA ASN A 73 1.18 -2.06 7.04
C ASN A 73 -0.34 -1.91 7.06
N PHE A 74 -0.96 -1.76 5.88
CA PHE A 74 -2.41 -1.75 5.75
C PHE A 74 -3.03 -3.07 6.24
N ARG A 75 -2.49 -4.22 5.81
CA ARG A 75 -2.98 -5.55 6.23
C ARG A 75 -2.84 -5.78 7.72
N MET A 76 -1.70 -5.41 8.31
CA MET A 76 -1.51 -5.54 9.76
C MET A 76 -2.50 -4.67 10.55
N THR A 77 -2.81 -3.47 10.04
CA THR A 77 -3.85 -2.60 10.62
C THR A 77 -5.21 -3.30 10.61
N MET A 78 -5.58 -3.93 9.49
CA MET A 78 -6.85 -4.69 9.38
C MET A 78 -6.90 -5.86 10.35
N ILE A 79 -5.81 -6.63 10.50
CA ILE A 79 -5.74 -7.75 11.44
C ILE A 79 -5.94 -7.28 12.88
N ILE A 80 -5.30 -6.17 13.27
CA ILE A 80 -5.45 -5.59 14.61
C ILE A 80 -6.89 -5.12 14.83
N ALA A 81 -7.48 -4.42 13.85
CA ALA A 81 -8.87 -3.97 13.94
C ALA A 81 -9.84 -5.15 14.08
N SER A 82 -9.66 -6.22 13.28
CA SER A 82 -10.44 -7.45 13.41
C SER A 82 -10.29 -8.10 14.79
N TYR A 83 -9.08 -8.15 15.34
CA TYR A 83 -8.85 -8.67 16.68
C TYR A 83 -9.60 -7.85 17.74
N ILE A 84 -9.57 -6.52 17.65
CA ILE A 84 -10.30 -5.63 18.57
C ILE A 84 -11.80 -5.93 18.52
N ILE A 85 -12.39 -6.00 17.32
CA ILE A 85 -13.83 -6.26 17.13
C ILE A 85 -14.23 -7.65 17.64
N GLU A 86 -13.42 -8.68 17.37
CA GLU A 86 -13.78 -10.06 17.67
C GLU A 86 -13.44 -10.51 19.10
N ARG A 87 -12.46 -9.87 19.75
CA ARG A 87 -11.92 -10.34 21.05
C ARG A 87 -12.01 -9.31 22.16
N VAL A 88 -11.79 -8.03 21.86
CA VAL A 88 -11.69 -6.98 22.88
C VAL A 88 -13.06 -6.36 23.16
N GLU A 89 -13.76 -5.90 22.12
CA GLU A 89 -15.07 -5.25 22.29
C GLU A 89 -16.14 -6.15 22.96
N PRO A 90 -16.27 -7.45 22.62
CA PRO A 90 -17.26 -8.32 23.25
C PRO A 90 -17.05 -8.49 24.76
N ALA A 91 -15.83 -8.32 25.27
CA ALA A 91 -15.52 -8.43 26.69
C ALA A 91 -16.17 -7.31 27.53
N PHE A 92 -16.58 -6.21 26.90
CA PHE A 92 -17.26 -5.08 27.55
C PHE A 92 -18.78 -5.08 27.36
N GLY A 93 -19.33 -6.05 26.63
CA GLY A 93 -20.78 -6.25 26.50
C GLY A 93 -21.53 -5.18 25.69
N HIS A 94 -20.81 -4.35 24.92
CA HIS A 94 -21.41 -3.34 24.05
C HIS A 94 -20.72 -3.33 22.67
N ASP A 95 -21.46 -2.90 21.65
CA ASP A 95 -20.89 -2.65 20.33
C ASP A 95 -19.95 -1.45 20.42
N GLY A 96 -18.66 -1.67 20.17
CA GLY A 96 -17.66 -0.62 20.22
C GLY A 96 -17.56 0.15 18.90
N TRP A 97 -16.73 1.19 18.93
CA TRP A 97 -16.52 2.08 17.79
C TRP A 97 -16.00 1.33 16.55
N GLU A 98 -15.14 0.33 16.71
CA GLU A 98 -14.60 -0.41 15.56
C GLU A 98 -15.69 -1.21 14.85
N LYS A 99 -16.56 -1.88 15.61
CA LYS A 99 -17.70 -2.58 15.04
C LYS A 99 -18.65 -1.62 14.31
N PHE A 100 -18.97 -0.47 14.91
CA PHE A 100 -19.79 0.55 14.26
C PHE A 100 -19.19 1.02 12.92
N VAL A 101 -17.89 1.36 12.91
CA VAL A 101 -17.20 1.81 11.69
C VAL A 101 -17.15 0.69 10.65
N ALA A 102 -16.90 -0.56 11.06
CA ALA A 102 -16.88 -1.70 10.15
C ALA A 102 -18.26 -1.93 9.49
N GLU A 103 -19.34 -1.84 10.25
CA GLU A 103 -20.71 -1.98 9.73
C GLU A 103 -21.11 -0.83 8.82
N ALA A 104 -20.77 0.41 9.19
CA ALA A 104 -20.97 1.60 8.34
C ALA A 104 -20.20 1.48 7.03
N SER A 105 -18.96 0.98 7.09
CA SER A 105 -18.10 0.75 5.92
C SER A 105 -18.67 -0.33 5.00
N LYS A 106 -19.17 -1.45 5.55
CA LYS A 106 -19.81 -2.53 4.78
C LYS A 106 -21.06 -2.05 4.03
N LYS A 107 -21.90 -1.24 4.66
CA LYS A 107 -23.10 -0.67 4.02
C LYS A 107 -22.77 0.20 2.80
N SER A 108 -21.58 0.81 2.79
CA SER A 108 -21.18 1.66 1.67
C SER A 108 -20.67 0.88 0.46
N GLY A 109 -20.21 -0.38 0.61
CA GLY A 109 -19.67 -1.28 -0.43
C GLY A 109 -18.43 -0.78 -1.22
N MET A 110 -18.34 0.54 -1.40
CA MET A 110 -17.44 1.29 -2.24
C MET A 110 -16.27 1.89 -1.44
N PHE A 111 -16.40 2.02 -0.12
CA PHE A 111 -15.38 2.68 0.72
C PHE A 111 -14.05 1.89 0.80
N LEU A 112 -14.10 0.57 0.98
CA LEU A 112 -12.88 -0.27 1.06
C LEU A 112 -12.14 -0.37 -0.28
N ILE A 113 -12.89 -0.47 -1.38
CA ILE A 113 -12.34 -0.54 -2.73
C ILE A 113 -11.76 0.83 -3.15
N ASN A 114 -12.44 1.94 -2.83
CA ASN A 114 -11.96 3.28 -3.18
C ASN A 114 -10.71 3.69 -2.39
N ASN A 115 -10.60 3.31 -1.10
CA ASN A 115 -9.50 3.77 -0.26
C ASN A 115 -8.16 3.10 -0.64
N THR A 116 -8.21 1.83 -1.02
CA THR A 116 -7.03 1.10 -1.54
C THR A 116 -6.68 1.54 -2.96
N PHE A 117 -7.68 1.83 -3.81
CA PHE A 117 -7.46 2.30 -5.17
C PHE A 117 -6.82 3.70 -5.22
N SER A 118 -7.26 4.62 -4.36
CA SER A 118 -6.71 5.99 -4.31
C SER A 118 -5.21 6.00 -4.03
N THR A 119 -4.75 5.21 -3.04
CA THR A 119 -3.33 5.16 -2.71
C THR A 119 -2.53 4.40 -3.79
N ALA A 120 -3.08 3.31 -4.33
CA ALA A 120 -2.45 2.58 -5.43
C ALA A 120 -2.21 3.50 -6.65
N ALA A 121 -3.15 4.40 -6.93
CA ALA A 121 -3.05 5.35 -8.03
C ALA A 121 -1.83 6.27 -7.87
N ILE A 122 -1.47 6.69 -6.65
CA ILE A 122 -0.29 7.54 -6.42
C ILE A 122 0.99 6.77 -6.79
N PHE A 123 1.16 5.54 -6.31
CA PHE A 123 2.32 4.73 -6.66
C PHE A 123 2.39 4.49 -8.17
N ILE A 124 1.29 4.04 -8.79
CA ILE A 124 1.26 3.78 -10.24
C ILE A 124 1.56 5.06 -11.04
N PHE A 125 0.95 6.17 -10.66
CA PHE A 125 1.16 7.48 -11.30
C PHE A 125 2.63 7.87 -11.24
N THR A 126 3.26 7.85 -10.07
CA THR A 126 4.69 8.19 -9.95
C THR A 126 5.59 7.29 -10.79
N GLN A 127 5.28 5.99 -10.89
CA GLN A 127 6.05 5.04 -11.71
C GLN A 127 5.91 5.33 -13.20
N VAL A 128 4.68 5.57 -13.67
CA VAL A 128 4.41 5.94 -15.06
C VAL A 128 5.09 7.27 -15.39
N THR A 129 5.00 8.26 -14.51
CA THR A 129 5.71 9.54 -14.68
C THR A 129 7.22 9.33 -14.81
N ALA A 130 7.83 8.50 -13.97
CA ALA A 130 9.27 8.21 -14.08
C ALA A 130 9.64 7.57 -15.43
N LEU A 131 8.87 6.58 -15.88
CA LEU A 131 9.09 5.94 -17.18
C LEU A 131 8.97 6.93 -18.34
N LEU A 132 7.95 7.79 -18.31
CA LEU A 132 7.74 8.82 -19.34
C LEU A 132 8.85 9.86 -19.32
N CYS A 133 9.29 10.32 -18.15
CA CYS A 133 10.41 11.24 -18.02
C CYS A 133 11.73 10.62 -18.51
N GLY A 134 11.98 9.34 -18.22
CA GLY A 134 13.17 8.64 -18.72
C GLY A 134 13.18 8.55 -20.25
N LEU A 135 12.02 8.27 -20.86
CA LEU A 135 11.87 8.30 -22.31
C LEU A 135 12.06 9.71 -22.88
N SER A 136 11.50 10.74 -22.24
CA SER A 136 11.60 12.12 -22.73
C SER A 136 13.04 12.64 -22.70
N VAL A 137 13.82 12.27 -21.68
CA VAL A 137 15.26 12.58 -21.59
C VAL A 137 16.02 12.02 -22.80
N LYS A 138 15.75 10.77 -23.17
CA LYS A 138 16.40 10.14 -24.33
C LYS A 138 16.01 10.83 -25.64
N ILE A 139 14.72 11.15 -25.80
CA ILE A 139 14.20 11.84 -26.98
C ILE A 139 14.81 13.24 -27.11
N GLN A 140 14.94 13.99 -26.01
CA GLN A 140 15.49 15.34 -26.03
C GLN A 140 17.00 15.36 -26.34
N SER A 141 17.73 14.33 -25.91
CA SER A 141 19.16 14.21 -26.14
C SER A 141 19.52 13.80 -27.58
N SER A 142 18.52 13.35 -28.36
CA SER A 142 18.70 12.97 -29.76
C SER A 142 18.20 14.05 -30.72
N SER A 143 19.02 14.40 -31.73
CA SER A 143 18.62 15.31 -32.80
C SER A 143 17.55 14.73 -33.75
N ALA A 144 17.32 13.42 -33.71
CA ALA A 144 16.44 12.69 -34.63
C ALA A 144 15.01 12.47 -34.07
N GLY A 145 14.76 12.76 -32.79
CA GLY A 145 13.44 12.61 -32.18
C GLY A 145 13.02 11.14 -31.96
N LEU A 146 11.76 10.80 -32.27
CA LEU A 146 11.16 9.48 -31.95
C LEU A 146 11.75 8.31 -32.75
N SER A 147 12.38 8.56 -33.90
CA SER A 147 12.98 7.52 -34.76
C SER A 147 14.17 6.82 -34.10
N GLU A 148 14.78 7.43 -33.08
CA GLU A 148 15.91 6.89 -32.34
C GLU A 148 15.52 6.17 -31.04
N LEU A 149 14.25 5.82 -30.82
CA LEU A 149 13.90 4.88 -29.74
C LEU A 149 14.64 3.53 -29.88
N HIS A 150 15.04 3.17 -31.11
CA HIS A 150 15.89 2.01 -31.38
C HIS A 150 17.36 2.19 -30.93
N SER A 151 17.81 3.41 -30.61
CA SER A 151 19.16 3.72 -30.13
C SER A 151 19.36 3.45 -28.64
N LEU A 152 18.28 3.14 -27.91
CA LEU A 152 18.39 2.68 -26.53
C LEU A 152 19.26 1.42 -26.50
N SER A 153 20.28 1.45 -25.65
CA SER A 153 21.12 0.29 -25.38
C SER A 153 20.27 -0.86 -24.85
N ALA A 154 20.72 -2.09 -25.07
CA ALA A 154 20.05 -3.27 -24.54
C ALA A 154 19.85 -3.20 -23.01
N LEU A 155 20.77 -2.53 -22.30
CA LEU A 155 20.69 -2.30 -20.86
C LEU A 155 19.54 -1.35 -20.49
N GLU A 156 19.40 -0.23 -21.19
CA GLU A 156 18.31 0.73 -20.95
C GLU A 156 16.94 0.08 -21.22
N TRP A 157 16.82 -0.69 -22.31
CA TRP A 157 15.61 -1.47 -22.59
C TRP A 157 15.30 -2.50 -21.51
N GLY A 158 16.33 -3.17 -20.97
CA GLY A 158 16.20 -4.09 -19.86
C GLY A 158 15.59 -3.42 -18.62
N TRP A 159 16.10 -2.25 -18.24
CA TRP A 159 15.58 -1.51 -17.09
C TRP A 159 14.18 -0.94 -17.33
N PHE A 160 13.90 -0.45 -18.54
CA PHE A 160 12.55 -0.03 -18.91
C PHE A 160 11.54 -1.17 -18.79
N ALA A 161 11.88 -2.36 -19.30
CA ALA A 161 11.03 -3.55 -19.21
C ALA A 161 10.81 -3.99 -17.76
N ILE A 162 11.87 -4.01 -16.93
CA ILE A 162 11.77 -4.27 -15.48
C ILE A 162 10.85 -3.24 -14.82
N GLY A 163 10.95 -1.97 -15.20
CA GLY A 163 10.09 -0.91 -14.69
C GLY A 163 8.61 -1.14 -15.03
N CYS A 164 8.30 -1.53 -16.27
CA CYS A 164 6.95 -1.92 -16.68
C CYS A 164 6.41 -3.12 -15.87
N ILE A 165 7.25 -4.13 -15.62
CA ILE A 165 6.89 -5.29 -14.77
C ILE A 165 6.61 -4.82 -13.34
N ALA A 166 7.40 -3.89 -12.79
CA ALA A 166 7.19 -3.33 -11.47
C ALA A 166 5.86 -2.56 -11.35
N VAL A 167 5.43 -1.85 -12.40
CA VAL A 167 4.10 -1.22 -12.47
C VAL A 167 3.00 -2.26 -12.39
N VAL A 168 3.10 -3.33 -13.19
CA VAL A 168 2.11 -4.42 -13.15
C VAL A 168 2.10 -5.10 -11.79
N ALA A 169 3.27 -5.38 -11.21
CA ALA A 169 3.39 -5.95 -9.87
C ALA A 169 2.73 -5.06 -8.81
N THR A 170 2.92 -3.73 -8.88
CA THR A 170 2.27 -2.75 -8.00
C THR A 170 0.75 -2.84 -8.07
N VAL A 171 0.18 -2.96 -9.27
CA VAL A 171 -1.27 -3.15 -9.48
C VAL A 171 -1.74 -4.47 -8.85
N LEU A 172 -1.00 -5.56 -9.07
CA LEU A 172 -1.35 -6.88 -8.53
C LEU A 172 -1.30 -6.91 -7.01
N ILE A 173 -0.26 -6.32 -6.39
CA ILE A 173 -0.10 -6.20 -4.94
C ILE A 173 -1.31 -5.51 -4.30
N HIS A 174 -1.82 -4.44 -4.93
CA HIS A 174 -2.98 -3.69 -4.45
C HIS A 174 -4.32 -4.37 -4.76
N ARG A 175 -4.39 -5.31 -5.71
CA ARG A 175 -5.59 -6.12 -5.99
C ARG A 175 -5.73 -7.34 -5.09
N MET A 176 -4.62 -7.89 -4.58
CA MET A 176 -4.64 -9.04 -3.66
C MET A 176 -5.39 -8.85 -2.31
N PRO A 177 -5.48 -7.66 -1.68
CA PRO A 177 -6.16 -7.48 -0.39
C PRO A 177 -7.64 -7.89 -0.45
N ALA A 178 -8.31 -7.64 -1.59
CA ALA A 178 -9.73 -7.93 -1.78
C ALA A 178 -10.08 -9.43 -1.68
N LYS A 179 -9.11 -10.34 -1.84
CA LYS A 179 -9.36 -11.79 -1.81
C LYS A 179 -9.21 -12.43 -0.42
N TYR A 180 -8.41 -11.84 0.47
CA TYR A 180 -8.16 -12.41 1.80
C TYR A 180 -9.23 -12.02 2.82
N GLU A 181 -9.78 -10.81 2.71
CA GLU A 181 -10.86 -10.34 3.58
C GLU A 181 -12.09 -11.28 3.57
N ASN A 182 -12.43 -11.88 2.42
CA ASN A 182 -13.54 -12.83 2.32
C ASN A 182 -13.27 -14.21 2.97
N ARG A 183 -12.01 -14.59 3.20
CA ARG A 183 -11.68 -15.90 3.81
C ARG A 183 -11.65 -15.84 5.32
N ASP A 184 -11.10 -14.78 5.90
CA ASP A 184 -10.94 -14.69 7.36
C ASP A 184 -12.29 -14.47 8.08
N PHE A 185 -13.24 -13.73 7.47
CA PHE A 185 -14.62 -13.64 7.97
C PHE A 185 -15.35 -14.98 7.99
N HIS A 186 -14.97 -15.93 7.14
CA HIS A 186 -15.60 -17.25 7.11
C HIS A 186 -15.07 -18.18 8.20
N VAL A 187 -13.79 -18.05 8.57
CA VAL A 187 -13.17 -18.89 9.61
C VAL A 187 -13.64 -18.47 11.01
N SER A 188 -13.83 -17.17 11.28
CA SER A 188 -14.33 -16.73 12.58
C SER A 188 -15.80 -17.12 12.82
N ARG A 189 -16.61 -17.26 11.77
CA ARG A 189 -18.03 -17.69 11.87
C ARG A 189 -18.20 -19.18 12.18
N ILE A 190 -17.25 -20.05 11.77
CA ILE A 190 -17.33 -21.50 12.04
C ILE A 190 -17.02 -21.80 13.51
N ARG A 191 -16.18 -20.99 14.16
CA ARG A 191 -15.77 -21.26 15.56
C ARG A 191 -16.82 -20.89 16.61
N THR A 192 -17.79 -20.05 16.25
CA THR A 192 -18.84 -19.59 17.18
C THR A 192 -20.09 -20.46 17.20
N SER A 193 -20.30 -21.35 16.21
CA SER A 193 -21.45 -22.26 16.18
C SER A 193 -21.28 -23.53 17.02
N ASP A 194 -20.04 -23.83 17.45
CA ASP A 194 -19.71 -25.11 18.10
C ASP A 194 -19.64 -25.04 19.64
N VAL A 195 -19.99 -23.90 20.24
CA VAL A 195 -20.06 -23.77 21.69
C VAL A 195 -21.53 -23.69 22.10
N SER A 196 -22.20 -24.85 22.15
CA SER A 196 -23.48 -24.98 22.85
C SER A 196 -23.24 -24.89 24.36
N PRO A 197 -23.93 -24.01 25.09
CA PRO A 197 -23.89 -24.03 26.55
C PRO A 197 -24.69 -25.25 27.04
N ASN A 198 -23.99 -26.21 27.64
CA ASN A 198 -24.58 -27.14 28.61
C ASN A 198 -24.55 -26.50 29.99
#